data_AF-A0A453C2C0-F1
#
_entry.id   AF-A0A453C2C0-F1
#
_cell.length_a   1.000
_cell.length_b   1.000
_cell.length_c   1.000
_cell.angle_alpha   90.00
_cell.angle_beta   90.00
_cell.angle_gamma   90.00
#
_symmetry.space_group_name_H-M   'P 1'
#
loop_
_entity.id
_entity.type
_entity.pdbx_description
1 polymer ?
#
loop_
_entity_poly.entity_id
_entity_poly.type
_entity_poly.pdbx_seq_one_letter_code
_entity_poly.pdbx_strand_id
1 'polypeptide(L)'
;QQVECFLRCFINAHPSKWSKWLPLCEFWYNTNWHSALNKSPFEVLYGHSPRYFGISASDTVAPVDLQQWLEAREVVQQWVRQHLLRVQQRMKCQADKHRTERTFEVGDKVFLKLQPYGQSSVAHRANHKLAFKYFGPFLILEKIGEVAYRLELPAASRIHPVFHVSQLKRFVQPQYEVLDSLPCADAHLQVPIKILQEHIRRSDNRSVAQALIQWSGGDASTTTWEDKDSIRQLFPRALAWGQAGSEGEGDVSAHKDRASHPEARGDEDSTHGPAASRPTRDR
;
A
#
# COMPACT_ATOMS: atom_id res chain seq x y z
N GLN A 1 19.17 25.14 3.66
CA GLN A 1 19.44 25.03 2.20
C GLN A 1 20.51 26.00 1.70
N GLN A 2 20.47 27.31 2.01
CA GLN A 2 21.46 28.27 1.48
C GLN A 2 22.92 27.98 1.89
N VAL A 3 23.15 27.61 3.16
CA VAL A 3 24.48 27.20 3.69
C VAL A 3 25.03 25.96 2.96
N GLU A 4 24.18 24.96 2.73
CA GLU A 4 24.57 23.73 2.02
C GLU A 4 24.93 24.02 0.55
N CYS A 5 24.17 24.88 -0.12
CA CYS A 5 24.49 25.31 -1.48
C CYS A 5 25.81 26.10 -1.56
N PHE A 6 26.05 27.02 -0.61
CA PHE A 6 27.32 27.74 -0.50
C PHE A 6 28.47 26.75 -0.34
N LEU A 7 28.40 25.85 0.65
CA LEU A 7 29.45 24.87 0.90
C LEU A 7 29.68 23.95 -0.31
N ARG A 8 28.64 23.51 -1.01
CA ARG A 8 28.80 22.72 -2.25
C ARG A 8 29.62 23.44 -3.33
N CYS A 9 29.51 24.77 -3.45
CA CYS A 9 30.33 25.54 -4.38
C CYS A 9 31.83 25.53 -4.02
N PHE A 10 32.18 25.57 -2.73
CA PHE A 10 33.58 25.60 -2.27
C PHE A 10 34.20 24.20 -2.12
N ILE A 11 33.40 23.21 -1.71
CA ILE A 11 33.85 21.83 -1.48
C ILE A 11 34.25 21.15 -2.79
N ASN A 12 33.61 21.51 -3.91
CA ASN A 12 33.97 20.95 -5.22
C ASN A 12 35.42 21.28 -5.63
N ALA A 13 35.96 22.43 -5.20
CA ALA A 13 37.33 22.80 -5.48
C ALA A 13 38.33 22.19 -4.50
N HIS A 14 37.99 22.12 -3.20
CA HIS A 14 38.89 21.61 -2.14
C HIS A 14 38.13 20.89 -1.02
N PRO A 15 37.80 19.59 -1.18
CA PRO A 15 36.92 18.88 -0.27
C PRO A 15 37.51 18.64 1.13
N SER A 16 38.83 18.58 1.27
CA SER A 16 39.51 18.38 2.56
C SER A 16 39.58 19.64 3.44
N LYS A 17 39.29 20.81 2.89
CA LYS A 17 39.41 22.11 3.59
C LYS A 17 38.05 22.72 3.99
N TRP A 18 36.95 21.97 3.83
CA TRP A 18 35.58 22.46 4.06
C TRP A 18 35.38 23.16 5.42
N SER A 19 36.01 22.64 6.47
CA SER A 19 35.96 23.21 7.83
C SER A 19 36.56 24.61 7.91
N LYS A 20 37.59 24.92 7.11
CA LYS A 20 38.21 26.25 7.05
C LYS A 20 37.29 27.29 6.39
N TRP A 21 36.30 26.85 5.61
CA TRP A 21 35.34 27.72 4.93
C TRP A 21 34.07 27.99 5.75
N LEU A 22 33.89 27.31 6.90
CA LEU A 22 32.73 27.53 7.77
C LEU A 22 32.62 28.96 8.29
N PRO A 23 33.69 29.62 8.79
CA PRO A 23 33.58 31.02 9.24
C PRO A 23 33.20 31.97 8.10
N LEU A 24 33.70 31.71 6.89
CA LEU A 24 33.33 32.49 5.71
C LEU A 24 31.87 32.26 5.30
N CYS A 25 31.38 31.02 5.41
CA CYS A 25 30.00 30.66 5.13
C CYS A 25 29.04 31.32 6.12
N GLU A 26 29.38 31.30 7.41
CA GLU A 26 28.63 31.96 8.48
C GLU A 26 28.57 33.47 8.25
N PHE A 27 29.72 34.11 8.01
CA PHE A 27 29.79 35.53 7.71
C PHE A 27 28.96 35.90 6.47
N TRP A 28 29.08 35.11 5.40
CA TRP A 28 28.27 35.30 4.19
C TRP A 28 26.78 35.16 4.48
N TYR A 29 26.36 34.14 5.22
CA TYR A 29 24.95 33.91 5.54
C TYR A 29 24.35 35.06 6.36
N ASN A 30 25.12 35.56 7.34
CA ASN A 30 24.70 36.63 8.23
C ASN A 30 24.64 38.00 7.55
N THR A 31 25.47 38.25 6.54
CA THR A 31 25.58 39.56 5.87
C THR A 31 24.75 39.68 4.58
N ASN A 32 24.26 38.58 4.01
CA ASN A 32 23.39 38.65 2.84
C ASN A 32 21.97 39.07 3.19
N TRP A 33 21.28 39.60 2.19
CA TRP A 33 19.88 39.95 2.28
C TRP A 33 18.98 38.70 2.28
N HIS A 34 18.03 38.63 3.22
CA HIS A 34 17.02 37.58 3.28
C HIS A 34 15.65 38.16 2.98
N SER A 35 14.99 37.65 1.94
CA SER A 35 13.66 38.12 1.52
C SER A 35 12.59 38.02 2.61
N ALA A 36 12.69 37.04 3.50
CA ALA A 36 11.76 36.88 4.62
C ALA A 36 11.91 37.99 5.69
N LEU A 37 13.11 38.57 5.82
CA LEU A 37 13.41 39.61 6.82
C LEU A 37 13.44 41.01 6.19
N ASN A 38 13.41 41.10 4.85
CA ASN A 38 13.72 42.32 4.07
C ASN A 38 15.04 43.01 4.46
N LYS A 39 15.91 42.30 5.19
CA LYS A 39 17.17 42.77 5.77
C LYS A 39 18.13 41.58 5.88
N SER A 40 19.39 41.85 6.15
CA SER A 40 20.32 40.79 6.56
C SER A 40 20.06 40.36 8.00
N PRO A 41 20.26 39.08 8.37
CA PRO A 41 20.20 38.63 9.76
C PRO A 41 21.09 39.46 10.68
N PHE A 42 22.24 39.90 10.19
CA PHE A 42 23.12 40.83 10.89
C PHE A 42 22.43 42.17 11.19
N GLU A 43 21.79 42.80 10.20
CA GLU A 43 21.06 44.07 10.41
C GLU A 43 19.87 43.92 11.35
N VAL A 44 19.18 42.78 11.29
CA VAL A 44 18.06 42.49 12.20
C VAL A 44 18.57 42.35 13.64
N LEU A 45 19.73 41.70 13.83
CA LEU A 45 20.29 41.45 15.15
C LEU A 45 20.98 42.68 15.76
N TYR A 46 21.75 43.42 14.96
CA TYR A 46 22.61 44.51 15.43
C TYR A 46 22.09 45.92 15.10
N GLY A 47 21.01 46.03 14.33
CA GLY A 47 20.36 47.30 14.02
C GLY A 47 21.13 48.20 13.04
N HIS A 48 22.26 47.75 12.50
CA HIS A 48 23.06 48.48 11.51
C HIS A 48 23.60 47.55 10.42
N SER A 49 23.94 48.11 9.27
CA SER A 49 24.51 47.33 8.16
C SER A 49 25.88 46.72 8.52
N PRO A 50 26.21 45.54 7.98
CA PRO A 50 27.49 44.91 8.26
C PRO A 50 28.63 45.74 7.69
N ARG A 51 29.59 46.11 8.55
CA ARG A 51 30.85 46.72 8.12
C ARG A 51 31.79 45.60 7.70
N TYR A 52 32.29 45.62 6.47
CA TYR A 52 33.34 44.70 6.05
C TYR A 52 34.64 45.08 6.79
N PHE A 53 34.89 44.42 7.92
CA PHE A 53 36.14 44.51 8.69
C PHE A 53 36.57 45.90 9.18
N GLY A 54 35.68 46.89 9.24
CA GLY A 54 35.99 48.19 9.83
C GLY A 54 37.05 49.01 9.09
N ILE A 55 37.39 48.65 7.85
CA ILE A 55 38.34 49.42 7.02
C ILE A 55 37.60 50.62 6.45
N SER A 56 37.57 51.72 7.21
CA SER A 56 37.41 53.05 6.60
C SER A 56 38.73 53.41 5.92
N ALA A 57 38.67 53.93 4.70
CA ALA A 57 39.82 54.28 3.86
C ALA A 57 40.66 55.47 4.38
N SER A 58 40.83 55.59 5.70
CA SER A 58 41.54 56.71 6.33
C SER A 58 42.87 56.34 7.00
N ASP A 59 43.17 55.05 7.20
CA ASP A 59 44.48 54.66 7.72
C ASP A 59 45.38 54.12 6.60
N THR A 60 46.23 55.03 6.14
CA THR A 60 47.24 54.88 5.11
C THR A 60 48.30 53.85 5.48
N VAL A 61 48.16 52.63 4.98
CA VAL A 61 49.26 51.88 4.38
C VAL A 61 48.66 51.28 3.12
N ALA A 62 49.18 51.62 1.96
CA ALA A 62 48.79 50.94 0.73
C ALA A 62 49.40 49.53 0.74
N PRO A 63 48.63 48.45 0.63
CA PRO A 63 49.14 47.28 -0.04
C PRO A 63 48.46 47.22 -1.40
N VAL A 64 49.27 47.12 -2.44
CA VAL A 64 48.84 46.74 -3.79
C VAL A 64 47.97 45.45 -3.78
N ASP A 65 48.01 44.69 -2.68
CA ASP A 65 47.18 43.51 -2.41
C ASP A 65 45.70 43.77 -2.07
N LEU A 66 45.28 44.92 -1.50
CA LEU A 66 43.88 45.07 -1.07
C LEU A 66 42.92 45.19 -2.25
N GLN A 67 43.32 45.96 -3.26
CA GLN A 67 42.50 46.17 -4.46
C GLN A 67 42.45 44.89 -5.30
N GLN A 68 43.58 44.20 -5.48
CA GLN A 68 43.61 42.88 -6.11
C GLN A 68 42.77 41.85 -5.33
N TRP A 69 42.79 41.88 -4.00
CA TRP A 69 41.97 41.00 -3.18
C TRP A 69 40.47 41.30 -3.31
N LEU A 70 40.08 42.57 -3.35
CA LEU A 70 38.68 42.98 -3.55
C LEU A 70 38.18 42.59 -4.94
N GLU A 71 38.97 42.81 -5.98
CA GLU A 71 38.66 42.42 -7.36
C GLU A 71 38.53 40.88 -7.49
N ALA A 72 39.49 40.13 -6.94
CA ALA A 72 39.43 38.66 -6.90
C ALA A 72 38.18 38.16 -6.16
N ARG A 73 37.82 38.81 -5.05
CA ARG A 73 36.63 38.47 -4.26
C ARG A 73 35.34 38.79 -5.01
N GLU A 74 35.28 39.91 -5.71
CA GLU A 74 34.11 40.31 -6.50
C GLU A 74 33.86 39.33 -7.65
N VAL A 75 34.92 38.92 -8.35
CA VAL A 75 34.85 37.85 -9.36
C VAL A 75 34.26 36.60 -8.72
N VAL A 76 34.84 36.10 -7.62
CA VAL A 76 34.34 34.90 -6.92
C VAL A 76 32.86 35.05 -6.50
N GLN A 77 32.44 36.22 -6.02
CA GLN A 77 31.05 36.46 -5.66
C GLN A 77 30.09 36.40 -6.86
N GLN A 78 30.48 36.96 -8.01
CA GLN A 78 29.70 36.89 -9.23
C GLN A 78 29.53 35.44 -9.69
N TRP A 79 30.61 34.64 -9.66
CA TRP A 79 30.57 33.21 -9.97
C TRP A 79 29.63 32.45 -9.02
N VAL A 80 29.73 32.69 -7.71
CA VAL A 80 28.86 32.05 -6.70
C VAL A 80 27.39 32.39 -6.94
N ARG A 81 27.06 33.66 -7.22
CA ARG A 81 25.68 34.07 -7.55
C ARG A 81 25.14 33.33 -8.77
N GLN A 82 25.93 33.23 -9.84
CA GLN A 82 25.52 32.50 -11.05
C GLN A 82 25.31 31.01 -10.77
N HIS A 83 26.19 30.38 -9.99
CA HIS A 83 26.05 28.98 -9.61
C HIS A 83 24.80 28.74 -8.75
N LEU A 84 24.52 29.61 -7.78
CA LEU A 84 23.33 29.51 -6.93
C LEU A 84 22.05 29.63 -7.75
N LEU A 85 21.98 30.57 -8.69
CA LEU A 85 20.83 30.72 -9.58
C LEU A 85 20.61 29.45 -10.44
N ARG A 86 21.69 28.90 -11.03
CA ARG A 86 21.60 27.65 -11.81
C ARG A 86 21.14 26.47 -10.94
N VAL A 87 21.64 26.36 -9.71
CA VAL A 87 21.23 25.30 -8.78
C VAL A 87 19.75 25.45 -8.42
N GLN A 88 19.30 26.66 -8.10
CA GLN A 88 17.89 26.94 -7.79
C GLN A 88 16.97 26.57 -8.95
N GLN A 89 17.33 26.97 -10.18
CA GLN A 89 16.57 26.63 -11.38
C GLN A 89 16.53 25.11 -11.61
N ARG A 90 17.67 24.41 -11.48
CA ARG A 90 17.72 22.94 -11.59
C ARG A 90 16.84 22.25 -10.54
N MET A 91 16.88 22.73 -9.29
CA MET A 91 16.05 22.19 -8.21
C MET A 91 14.56 22.38 -8.50
N LYS A 92 14.18 23.57 -9.02
CA LYS A 92 12.80 23.84 -9.44
C LYS A 92 12.36 22.91 -10.57
N CYS A 93 13.11 22.87 -11.67
CA CYS A 93 12.79 21.99 -12.81
C CYS A 93 12.69 20.53 -12.41
N GLN A 94 13.58 20.05 -11.54
CA GLN A 94 13.59 18.67 -11.07
C GLN A 94 12.40 18.36 -10.15
N ALA A 95 12.04 19.29 -9.26
CA ALA A 95 10.88 19.12 -8.38
C ALA A 95 9.56 19.13 -9.15
N ASP A 96 9.45 20.01 -10.17
CA ASP A 96 8.22 20.19 -10.94
C ASP A 96 8.03 19.10 -12.02
N LYS A 97 9.11 18.42 -12.47
CA LYS A 97 9.07 17.41 -13.55
C LYS A 97 8.01 16.31 -13.39
N HIS A 98 7.71 15.92 -12.16
CA HIS A 98 6.74 14.86 -11.85
C HIS A 98 5.53 15.37 -11.06
N ARG A 99 5.41 16.70 -10.90
CA ARG A 99 4.29 17.29 -10.19
C ARG A 99 3.07 17.25 -11.10
N THR A 100 2.04 16.56 -10.64
CA THR A 100 0.73 16.53 -11.32
C THR A 100 -0.21 17.37 -10.49
N GLU A 101 -0.87 18.34 -11.13
CA GLU A 101 -1.95 19.07 -10.48
C GLU A 101 -3.12 18.11 -10.30
N ARG A 102 -3.64 18.08 -9.08
CA ARG A 102 -4.76 17.24 -8.69
C ARG A 102 -5.73 18.13 -7.96
N THR A 103 -6.99 18.08 -8.34
CA THR A 103 -8.08 18.77 -7.70
C THR A 103 -9.17 17.77 -7.37
N PHE A 104 -9.85 17.99 -6.25
CA PHE A 104 -10.95 17.17 -5.79
C PHE A 104 -12.09 18.09 -5.35
N GLU A 105 -13.32 17.61 -5.46
CA GLU A 105 -14.49 18.35 -5.02
C GLU A 105 -15.01 17.85 -3.68
N VAL A 106 -15.79 18.67 -3.00
CA VAL A 106 -16.47 18.28 -1.75
C VAL A 106 -17.48 17.17 -2.07
N GLY A 107 -17.46 16.09 -1.28
CA GLY A 107 -18.27 14.88 -1.52
C GLY A 107 -17.56 13.78 -2.30
N ASP A 108 -16.41 14.05 -2.93
CA ASP A 108 -15.61 13.00 -3.56
C ASP A 108 -15.06 12.02 -2.50
N LYS A 109 -15.03 10.74 -2.85
CA LYS A 109 -14.33 9.72 -2.09
C LYS A 109 -12.86 9.69 -2.52
N VAL A 110 -11.95 9.69 -1.56
CA VAL A 110 -10.51 9.63 -1.80
C VAL A 110 -9.82 8.65 -0.87
N PHE A 111 -8.79 8.03 -1.41
CA PHE A 111 -7.83 7.22 -0.68
C PHE A 111 -6.75 8.08 -0.05
N LEU A 112 -6.47 7.85 1.23
CA LEU A 112 -5.46 8.59 1.99
C LEU A 112 -4.17 7.79 2.15
N LYS A 113 -3.03 8.42 1.84
CA LYS A 113 -1.70 7.83 2.01
C LYS A 113 -1.14 8.16 3.39
N LEU A 114 -1.00 7.15 4.24
CA LEU A 114 -0.47 7.27 5.60
C LEU A 114 0.86 6.51 5.74
N GLN A 115 1.62 6.86 6.77
CA GLN A 115 2.82 6.11 7.15
C GLN A 115 2.41 4.85 7.92
N PRO A 116 2.78 3.64 7.45
CA PRO A 116 2.28 2.38 8.01
C PRO A 116 2.54 2.22 9.51
N TYR A 117 3.69 2.70 10.02
CA TYR A 117 4.16 2.41 11.37
C TYR A 117 3.78 3.44 12.44
N GLY A 118 3.31 4.63 12.07
CA GLY A 118 2.93 5.68 13.02
C GLY A 118 1.41 5.86 13.19
N GLN A 119 0.60 5.29 12.29
CA GLN A 119 -0.77 5.75 12.05
C GLN A 119 -1.79 4.60 12.05
N SER A 120 -1.62 3.67 12.99
CA SER A 120 -2.50 2.50 13.19
C SER A 120 -3.92 2.85 13.67
N SER A 121 -4.15 4.07 14.17
CA SER A 121 -5.45 4.53 14.68
C SER A 121 -6.50 4.78 13.59
N VAL A 122 -6.09 4.96 12.33
CA VAL A 122 -7.02 5.23 11.22
C VAL A 122 -7.65 3.95 10.69
N ALA A 123 -6.89 2.86 10.62
CA ALA A 123 -7.40 1.53 10.36
C ALA A 123 -6.48 0.49 11.00
N HIS A 124 -7.05 -0.36 11.84
CA HIS A 124 -6.32 -1.48 12.40
C HIS A 124 -6.04 -2.51 11.30
N ARG A 125 -4.78 -2.88 11.10
CA ARG A 125 -4.36 -3.87 10.11
C ARG A 125 -3.37 -4.83 10.76
N ALA A 126 -3.58 -6.13 10.57
CA ALA A 126 -2.74 -7.16 11.18
C ALA A 126 -1.26 -7.09 10.72
N ASN A 127 -1.02 -6.77 9.44
CA ASN A 127 0.33 -6.75 8.86
C ASN A 127 0.60 -5.45 8.09
N HIS A 128 1.43 -4.56 8.63
CA HIS A 128 1.77 -3.29 7.98
C HIS A 128 2.62 -3.43 6.71
N LYS A 129 3.41 -4.50 6.58
CA LYS A 129 4.30 -4.75 5.43
C LYS A 129 3.54 -5.17 4.17
N LEU A 130 2.46 -5.94 4.33
CA LEU A 130 1.63 -6.45 3.23
C LEU A 130 0.37 -5.62 2.99
N ALA A 131 0.10 -4.65 3.86
CA ALA A 131 -1.06 -3.79 3.73
C ALA A 131 -0.94 -2.83 2.53
N PHE A 132 -2.08 -2.49 1.94
CA PHE A 132 -2.12 -1.47 0.89
C PHE A 132 -1.58 -0.14 1.41
N LYS A 133 -0.81 0.57 0.59
CA LYS A 133 -0.22 1.87 0.96
C LYS A 133 -1.27 2.95 1.28
N TYR A 134 -2.44 2.82 0.67
CA TYR A 134 -3.55 3.75 0.86
C TYR A 134 -4.61 3.16 1.79
N PHE A 135 -5.24 4.04 2.55
CA PHE A 135 -6.28 3.75 3.52
C PHE A 135 -7.59 4.31 3.01
N GLY A 136 -8.62 3.47 3.05
CA GLY A 136 -10.05 3.79 2.97
C GLY A 136 -10.52 4.71 1.83
N PRO A 137 -11.71 4.51 1.27
CA PRO A 137 -12.39 5.65 0.69
C PRO A 137 -12.90 6.54 1.84
N PHE A 138 -12.26 7.68 2.06
CA PHE A 138 -12.75 8.73 2.96
C PHE A 138 -13.43 9.82 2.15
N LEU A 139 -14.49 10.41 2.70
CA LEU A 139 -15.23 11.48 2.05
C LEU A 139 -14.55 12.83 2.31
N ILE A 140 -14.44 13.67 1.29
CA ILE A 140 -13.97 15.05 1.43
C ILE A 140 -15.13 15.88 1.97
N LEU A 141 -14.99 16.39 3.20
CA LEU A 141 -15.97 17.24 3.85
C LEU A 141 -15.86 18.70 3.41
N GLU A 142 -14.63 19.17 3.23
CA GLU A 142 -14.37 20.59 2.98
C GLU A 142 -13.02 20.77 2.26
N LYS A 143 -12.96 21.77 1.38
CA LYS A 143 -11.74 22.24 0.75
C LYS A 143 -11.22 23.47 1.50
N ILE A 144 -10.17 23.28 2.31
CA ILE A 144 -9.59 24.34 3.15
C ILE A 144 -8.73 25.30 2.33
N GLY A 145 -8.15 24.83 1.22
CA GLY A 145 -7.43 25.66 0.27
C GLY A 145 -7.20 24.91 -1.04
N GLU A 146 -6.38 25.49 -1.93
CA GLU A 146 -6.07 24.86 -3.23
C GLU A 146 -5.44 23.46 -3.08
N VAL A 147 -4.65 23.28 -2.01
CA VAL A 147 -3.78 22.11 -1.84
C VAL A 147 -4.12 21.28 -0.59
N ALA A 148 -5.11 21.69 0.21
CA ALA A 148 -5.45 21.03 1.47
C ALA A 148 -6.95 20.74 1.60
N TYR A 149 -7.28 19.50 1.97
CA TYR A 149 -8.65 19.01 2.07
C TYR A 149 -8.89 18.38 3.44
N ARG A 150 -10.10 18.58 3.98
CA ARG A 150 -10.57 17.95 5.22
C ARG A 150 -11.32 16.68 4.89
N LEU A 151 -10.90 15.57 5.48
CA LEU A 151 -11.51 14.26 5.31
C LEU A 151 -12.38 13.87 6.50
N GLU A 152 -13.41 13.08 6.22
CA GLU A 152 -14.17 12.35 7.23
C GLU A 152 -13.37 11.12 7.68
N LEU A 153 -12.66 11.25 8.79
CA LEU A 153 -11.94 10.13 9.42
C LEU A 153 -12.80 9.47 10.51
N PRO A 154 -12.56 8.19 10.84
CA PRO A 154 -13.20 7.54 11.98
C PRO A 154 -12.94 8.31 13.28
N ALA A 155 -13.94 8.37 14.17
CA ALA A 155 -13.83 9.10 15.44
C ALA A 155 -12.67 8.64 16.34
N ALA A 156 -12.20 7.40 16.18
CA ALA A 156 -11.05 6.85 16.89
C ALA A 156 -9.68 7.32 16.32
N SER A 157 -9.67 8.03 15.20
CA SER A 157 -8.45 8.55 14.58
C SER A 157 -7.80 9.61 15.48
N ARG A 158 -6.51 9.43 15.78
CA ARG A 158 -5.70 10.39 16.56
C ARG A 158 -4.94 11.37 15.66
N ILE A 159 -5.30 11.46 14.39
CA ILE A 159 -4.61 12.26 13.37
C ILE A 159 -5.51 13.41 12.95
N HIS A 160 -4.91 14.58 12.70
CA HIS A 160 -5.62 15.71 12.16
C HIS A 160 -6.28 15.36 10.81
N PRO A 161 -7.56 15.73 10.59
CA PRO A 161 -8.32 15.34 9.40
C PRO A 161 -7.95 16.12 8.14
N VAL A 162 -6.96 17.02 8.20
CA VAL A 162 -6.58 17.91 7.11
C VAL A 162 -5.32 17.38 6.44
N PHE A 163 -5.40 17.09 5.14
CA PHE A 163 -4.31 16.49 4.39
C PHE A 163 -4.00 17.27 3.12
N HIS A 164 -2.73 17.27 2.76
CA HIS A 164 -2.25 17.85 1.51
C HIS A 164 -2.64 16.96 0.32
N VAL A 165 -2.98 17.56 -0.82
CA VAL A 165 -3.50 16.91 -2.03
C VAL A 165 -2.61 15.78 -2.58
N SER A 166 -1.29 15.88 -2.34
CA SER A 166 -0.30 14.85 -2.73
C SER A 166 -0.43 13.53 -1.96
N GLN A 167 -1.12 13.55 -0.80
CA GLN A 167 -1.40 12.37 0.01
C GLN A 167 -2.72 11.71 -0.39
N LEU A 168 -3.50 12.33 -1.28
CA LEU A 168 -4.81 11.87 -1.70
C LEU A 168 -4.75 11.21 -3.09
N LYS A 169 -5.59 10.20 -3.29
CA LYS A 169 -5.82 9.56 -4.57
C LYS A 169 -7.32 9.38 -4.79
N ARG A 170 -7.83 9.75 -5.97
CA ARG A 170 -9.26 9.62 -6.29
C ARG A 170 -9.72 8.17 -6.11
N PHE A 171 -10.86 7.97 -5.45
CA PHE A 171 -11.55 6.69 -5.45
C PHE A 171 -12.31 6.55 -6.76
N VAL A 172 -12.10 5.43 -7.46
CA VAL A 172 -12.87 5.07 -8.66
C VAL A 172 -13.72 3.85 -8.26
N GLN A 173 -15.04 3.97 -8.41
CA GLN A 173 -15.93 2.85 -8.13
C GLN A 173 -15.62 1.70 -9.10
N PRO A 174 -15.44 0.47 -8.61
CA PRO A 174 -15.27 -0.68 -9.49
C PRO A 174 -16.57 -0.88 -10.29
N GLN A 175 -16.44 -1.00 -11.61
CA GLN A 175 -17.57 -1.25 -12.52
C GLN A 175 -18.02 -2.73 -12.52
N TYR A 176 -17.33 -3.59 -11.77
CA TYR A 176 -17.61 -5.01 -11.65
C TYR A 176 -17.94 -5.34 -10.19
N GLU A 177 -18.95 -6.18 -9.99
CA GLU A 177 -19.25 -6.76 -8.69
C GLU A 177 -18.11 -7.71 -8.32
N VAL A 178 -17.36 -7.36 -7.29
CA VAL A 178 -16.41 -8.29 -6.67
C VAL A 178 -17.25 -9.27 -5.88
N LEU A 179 -17.21 -10.55 -6.24
CA LEU A 179 -17.79 -11.60 -5.40
C LEU A 179 -17.11 -11.57 -4.03
N ASP A 180 -17.86 -11.27 -2.97
CA ASP A 180 -17.35 -11.19 -1.59
C ASP A 180 -16.83 -12.54 -1.08
N SER A 181 -17.28 -13.63 -1.68
CA SER A 181 -16.81 -14.99 -1.41
C SER A 181 -16.12 -15.57 -2.63
N LEU A 182 -14.94 -16.16 -2.43
CA LEU A 182 -14.36 -17.10 -3.40
C LEU A 182 -15.45 -18.13 -3.74
N PRO A 183 -15.75 -18.38 -5.02
CA PRO A 183 -16.64 -19.48 -5.38
C PRO A 183 -16.06 -20.76 -4.75
N CYS A 184 -16.90 -21.46 -3.98
CA CYS A 184 -16.51 -22.70 -3.33
C CYS A 184 -15.95 -23.64 -4.41
N ALA A 185 -14.69 -24.05 -4.28
CA ALA A 185 -14.03 -24.91 -5.26
C ALA A 185 -14.79 -26.24 -5.47
N ASP A 186 -15.55 -26.66 -4.45
CA ASP A 186 -16.31 -27.91 -4.46
C ASP A 186 -17.68 -27.79 -5.14
N ALA A 187 -18.21 -26.58 -5.34
CA ALA A 187 -19.55 -26.38 -5.92
C ALA A 187 -19.62 -26.64 -7.44
N HIS A 188 -18.47 -26.83 -8.10
CA HIS A 188 -18.37 -27.08 -9.54
C HIS A 188 -17.62 -28.37 -9.88
N LEU A 189 -17.33 -29.24 -8.91
CA LEU A 189 -16.78 -30.55 -9.19
C LEU A 189 -17.87 -31.43 -9.83
N GLN A 190 -18.01 -31.30 -11.14
CA GLN A 190 -18.85 -32.15 -11.94
C GLN A 190 -18.32 -33.58 -11.88
N VAL A 191 -19.10 -34.50 -11.33
CA VAL A 191 -18.78 -35.93 -11.25
C VAL A 191 -19.47 -36.64 -12.42
N PRO A 192 -18.80 -37.58 -13.12
CA PRO A 192 -19.44 -38.35 -14.18
C PRO A 192 -20.54 -39.25 -13.60
N ILE A 193 -21.79 -39.04 -14.01
CA ILE A 193 -22.96 -39.81 -13.55
C ILE A 193 -23.19 -41.03 -14.45
N LYS A 194 -23.10 -40.86 -15.78
CA LYS A 194 -23.46 -41.90 -16.74
C LYS A 194 -22.66 -41.79 -18.03
N ILE A 195 -22.35 -42.93 -18.63
CA ILE A 195 -21.82 -43.02 -19.99
C ILE A 195 -22.98 -43.25 -20.94
N LEU A 196 -23.16 -42.35 -21.90
CA LEU A 196 -24.25 -42.41 -22.87
C LEU A 196 -23.87 -43.16 -24.14
N GLN A 197 -22.62 -43.03 -24.58
CA GLN A 197 -22.13 -43.66 -25.81
C GLN A 197 -20.62 -43.89 -25.71
N GLU A 198 -20.13 -44.94 -26.36
CA GLU A 198 -18.70 -45.24 -26.46
C GLU A 198 -18.31 -45.43 -27.92
N HIS A 199 -17.15 -44.91 -28.31
CA HIS A 199 -16.57 -45.18 -29.61
C HIS A 199 -15.04 -45.23 -29.53
N ILE A 200 -14.44 -45.93 -30.50
CA ILE A 200 -12.98 -46.01 -30.61
C ILE A 200 -12.54 -45.04 -31.68
N ARG A 201 -11.76 -44.02 -31.29
CA ARG A 201 -11.13 -43.10 -32.21
C ARG A 201 -9.71 -43.59 -32.49
N ARG A 202 -9.41 -43.85 -33.77
CA ARG A 202 -8.03 -44.09 -34.22
C ARG A 202 -7.35 -42.73 -34.40
N SER A 203 -6.37 -42.44 -33.56
CA SER A 203 -5.47 -41.29 -33.71
C SER A 203 -4.10 -41.81 -34.16
N ASP A 204 -3.30 -40.96 -34.82
CA ASP A 204 -2.10 -41.28 -35.65
C ASP A 204 -1.05 -42.29 -35.12
N ASN A 205 -1.17 -42.81 -33.89
CA ASN A 205 -0.43 -44.00 -33.47
C ASN A 205 -1.07 -44.81 -32.31
N ARG A 206 -2.32 -44.54 -31.92
CA ARG A 206 -3.02 -45.18 -30.79
C ARG A 206 -4.53 -45.25 -31.03
N SER A 207 -5.15 -46.38 -30.67
CA SER A 207 -6.61 -46.50 -30.55
C SER A 207 -7.03 -46.04 -29.15
N VAL A 208 -7.75 -44.93 -29.06
CA VAL A 208 -8.24 -44.36 -27.79
C VAL A 208 -9.75 -44.59 -27.70
N ALA A 209 -10.21 -45.15 -26.58
CA ALA A 209 -11.63 -45.35 -26.30
C ALA A 209 -12.21 -44.06 -25.69
N GLN A 210 -13.10 -43.39 -26.42
CA GLN A 210 -13.78 -42.19 -25.92
C GLN A 210 -15.18 -42.54 -25.44
N ALA A 211 -15.55 -41.98 -24.30
CA ALA A 211 -16.86 -42.12 -23.70
C ALA A 211 -17.56 -40.75 -23.67
N LEU A 212 -18.83 -40.74 -24.07
CA LEU A 212 -19.70 -39.56 -23.96
C LEU A 212 -20.28 -39.52 -22.55
N ILE A 213 -19.83 -38.56 -21.76
CA ILE A 213 -20.08 -38.51 -20.32
C ILE A 213 -21.17 -37.50 -20.00
N GLN A 214 -22.16 -37.96 -19.24
CA GLN A 214 -23.13 -37.10 -18.58
C GLN A 214 -22.59 -36.69 -17.21
N TRP A 215 -22.43 -35.38 -17.01
CA TRP A 215 -21.87 -34.76 -15.82
C TRP A 215 -22.94 -34.39 -14.78
N SER A 216 -22.57 -34.35 -13.50
CA SER A 216 -23.49 -33.96 -12.42
C SER A 216 -23.82 -32.47 -12.44
N GLY A 217 -25.12 -32.14 -12.47
CA GLY A 217 -25.60 -30.75 -12.41
C GLY A 217 -25.75 -30.04 -13.76
N GLY A 218 -25.57 -30.74 -14.88
CA GLY A 218 -25.80 -30.21 -16.23
C GLY A 218 -26.88 -30.96 -17.01
N ASP A 219 -27.58 -30.26 -17.89
CA ASP A 219 -28.55 -30.84 -18.83
C ASP A 219 -27.82 -31.61 -19.96
N ALA A 220 -28.58 -32.33 -20.81
CA ALA A 220 -28.04 -33.10 -21.94
C ALA A 220 -27.11 -32.28 -22.88
N SER A 221 -27.14 -30.95 -22.83
CA SER A 221 -26.28 -30.03 -23.58
C SER A 221 -24.85 -29.91 -23.04
N THR A 222 -24.55 -30.33 -21.81
CA THR A 222 -23.19 -30.26 -21.24
C THR A 222 -22.43 -31.58 -21.37
N THR A 223 -22.93 -32.52 -22.17
CA THR A 223 -22.31 -33.83 -22.38
C THR A 223 -21.05 -33.69 -23.24
N THR A 224 -19.89 -34.15 -22.75
CA THR A 224 -18.60 -34.05 -23.47
C THR A 224 -18.03 -35.42 -23.77
N TRP A 225 -17.29 -35.52 -24.88
CA TRP A 225 -16.53 -36.72 -25.24
C TRP A 225 -15.16 -36.66 -24.56
N GLU A 226 -14.93 -37.56 -23.63
CA GLU A 226 -13.66 -37.65 -22.91
C GLU A 226 -12.98 -39.00 -23.12
N ASP A 227 -11.68 -39.05 -22.90
CA ASP A 227 -10.93 -40.30 -22.88
C ASP A 227 -11.31 -41.15 -21.65
N LYS A 228 -11.77 -42.37 -21.89
CA LYS A 228 -12.35 -43.25 -20.87
C LYS A 228 -11.34 -43.59 -19.79
N ASP A 229 -10.09 -43.86 -20.17
CA ASP A 229 -9.04 -44.25 -19.22
C ASP A 229 -8.60 -43.07 -18.36
N SER A 230 -8.48 -41.88 -18.97
CA SER A 230 -8.13 -40.64 -18.27
C SER A 230 -9.19 -40.24 -17.24
N ILE A 231 -10.49 -40.29 -17.59
CA ILE A 231 -11.56 -39.98 -16.64
C ILE A 231 -11.70 -41.04 -15.56
N ARG A 232 -11.45 -42.32 -15.87
CA ARG A 232 -11.49 -43.39 -14.86
C ARG A 232 -10.39 -43.26 -13.81
N GLN A 233 -9.22 -42.73 -14.19
CA GLN A 233 -8.15 -42.41 -13.24
C GLN A 233 -8.49 -41.20 -12.36
N LEU A 234 -9.14 -40.18 -12.92
CA LEU A 234 -9.54 -38.98 -12.20
C LEU A 234 -10.74 -39.22 -11.27
N PHE A 235 -11.69 -40.05 -11.67
CA PHE A 235 -12.92 -40.36 -10.93
C PHE A 235 -13.14 -41.87 -10.77
N PRO A 236 -12.29 -42.58 -10.01
CA PRO A 236 -12.35 -44.04 -9.90
C PRO A 236 -13.60 -44.57 -9.21
N ARG A 237 -14.27 -43.73 -8.40
CA ARG A 237 -15.50 -44.07 -7.64
C ARG A 237 -16.78 -43.49 -8.23
N ALA A 238 -16.74 -43.00 -9.47
CA ALA A 238 -17.92 -42.41 -10.08
C ALA A 238 -18.99 -43.45 -10.43
N LEU A 239 -20.25 -43.05 -10.29
CA LEU A 239 -21.44 -43.86 -10.60
C LEU A 239 -21.48 -44.30 -12.08
N ALA A 240 -20.84 -43.53 -12.97
CA ALA A 240 -20.75 -43.82 -14.40
C ALA A 240 -20.12 -45.19 -14.73
N TRP A 241 -19.34 -45.78 -13.82
CA TRP A 241 -18.67 -47.08 -14.02
C TRP A 241 -19.50 -48.29 -13.58
N GLY A 242 -20.71 -48.09 -13.04
CA GLY A 242 -21.60 -49.17 -12.64
C GLY A 242 -21.18 -49.89 -11.34
N GLN A 243 -20.46 -49.22 -10.44
CA GLN A 243 -20.23 -49.76 -9.09
C GLN A 243 -21.53 -49.71 -8.29
N ALA A 244 -22.24 -50.84 -8.23
CA ALA A 244 -23.37 -51.04 -7.35
C ALA A 244 -22.89 -51.00 -5.89
N GLY A 245 -23.49 -50.12 -5.08
CA GLY A 245 -23.53 -50.35 -3.64
C GLY A 245 -24.21 -51.70 -3.42
N SER A 246 -23.61 -52.56 -2.62
CA SER A 246 -24.20 -53.84 -2.25
C SER A 246 -25.48 -53.59 -1.44
N GLU A 247 -26.64 -53.62 -2.09
CA GLU A 247 -27.88 -53.98 -1.40
C GLU A 247 -27.96 -55.50 -1.41
N GLY A 248 -27.68 -56.10 -0.26
CA GLY A 248 -27.79 -57.54 -0.05
C GLY A 248 -29.25 -57.98 -0.17
N GLU A 249 -29.45 -59.01 -0.98
CA GLU A 249 -30.68 -59.76 -1.18
C GLU A 249 -31.27 -60.25 0.16
N GLY A 250 -32.60 -60.18 0.26
CA GLY A 250 -33.36 -60.63 1.43
C GLY A 250 -33.68 -62.12 1.40
N ASP A 251 -34.44 -62.57 2.41
CA ASP A 251 -35.38 -63.66 2.19
C ASP A 251 -36.59 -63.62 3.15
N VAL A 252 -37.68 -64.23 2.68
CA VAL A 252 -39.08 -64.13 3.09
C VAL A 252 -39.46 -65.20 4.13
N SER A 253 -40.24 -64.86 5.17
CA SER A 253 -41.18 -65.81 5.82
C SER A 253 -42.19 -65.09 6.74
N ALA A 254 -43.46 -65.47 6.58
CA ALA A 254 -44.64 -64.91 7.25
C ALA A 254 -44.71 -65.20 8.76
N HIS A 255 -45.32 -64.29 9.54
CA HIS A 255 -46.48 -64.63 10.38
C HIS A 255 -47.16 -63.39 10.97
N LYS A 256 -48.49 -63.47 10.97
CA LYS A 256 -49.47 -62.58 11.62
C LYS A 256 -49.47 -62.90 13.12
N ASP A 257 -49.41 -61.90 14.01
CA ASP A 257 -50.38 -61.69 15.11
C ASP A 257 -49.91 -60.71 16.22
N ARG A 258 -50.91 -59.92 16.64
CA ARG A 258 -51.23 -59.38 17.99
C ARG A 258 -50.36 -58.33 18.69
N ALA A 259 -51.14 -57.34 19.16
CA ALA A 259 -50.85 -56.26 20.09
C ALA A 259 -50.25 -56.68 21.45
N SER A 260 -49.40 -55.82 22.01
CA SER A 260 -49.45 -55.35 23.42
C SER A 260 -48.30 -54.37 23.73
N HIS A 261 -48.65 -53.19 24.27
CA HIS A 261 -47.81 -52.34 25.15
C HIS A 261 -47.62 -53.02 26.53
N PRO A 262 -46.87 -52.50 27.53
CA PRO A 262 -45.84 -51.44 27.61
C PRO A 262 -44.64 -51.84 28.54
N GLU A 263 -43.98 -50.86 29.18
CA GLU A 263 -42.93 -50.87 30.24
C GLU A 263 -41.46 -50.72 29.73
N ALA A 264 -40.73 -49.63 29.98
CA ALA A 264 -40.37 -48.86 31.19
C ALA A 264 -39.15 -49.42 31.96
N ARG A 265 -38.17 -48.52 32.18
CA ARG A 265 -37.00 -48.48 33.11
C ARG A 265 -35.73 -48.18 32.33
N GLY A 266 -35.14 -46.99 32.48
CA GLY A 266 -34.24 -46.57 33.57
C GLY A 266 -32.86 -46.38 32.92
N ASP A 267 -31.99 -45.40 33.19
CA ASP A 267 -31.81 -44.48 34.31
C ASP A 267 -30.92 -43.30 33.84
N GLU A 268 -31.13 -42.14 34.49
CA GLU A 268 -30.12 -41.17 34.99
C GLU A 268 -29.01 -40.70 34.02
N ASP A 269 -29.08 -39.52 33.40
CA ASP A 269 -29.01 -38.13 33.92
C ASP A 269 -27.79 -37.79 34.81
N SER A 270 -26.76 -37.29 34.14
CA SER A 270 -25.49 -36.81 34.68
C SER A 270 -25.65 -35.40 35.25
N THR A 271 -25.76 -35.27 36.57
CA THR A 271 -25.63 -33.98 37.27
C THR A 271 -24.21 -33.83 37.83
N HIS A 272 -23.39 -32.96 37.26
CA HIS A 272 -22.30 -32.30 37.99
C HIS A 272 -22.05 -30.89 37.45
N GLY A 273 -22.59 -29.91 38.19
CA GLY A 273 -22.10 -28.54 38.19
C GLY A 273 -20.87 -28.38 39.10
N PRO A 274 -20.55 -27.16 39.53
CA PRO A 274 -19.36 -26.41 39.10
C PRO A 274 -18.36 -26.17 40.24
N ALA A 275 -17.18 -25.61 39.93
CA ALA A 275 -16.63 -24.44 40.64
C ALA A 275 -15.17 -24.10 40.26
N ALA A 276 -14.96 -22.80 40.04
CA ALA A 276 -13.87 -21.96 40.51
C ALA A 276 -12.40 -22.32 40.20
N SER A 277 -11.67 -21.38 39.60
CA SER A 277 -10.84 -20.41 40.36
C SER A 277 -9.87 -19.65 39.43
N ARG A 278 -9.97 -18.32 39.46
CA ARG A 278 -8.85 -17.37 39.19
C ARG A 278 -7.83 -17.50 40.34
N PRO A 279 -6.52 -17.18 40.16
CA PRO A 279 -6.13 -15.77 40.22
C PRO A 279 -4.83 -15.32 39.49
N THR A 280 -4.84 -14.01 39.22
CA THR A 280 -3.77 -13.00 39.39
C THR A 280 -2.48 -12.99 38.57
N ARG A 281 -2.41 -11.89 37.82
CA ARG A 281 -1.31 -10.99 37.45
C ARG A 281 -0.27 -10.77 38.56
N ASP A 282 1.01 -10.77 38.20
CA ASP A 282 1.96 -9.75 38.67
C ASP A 282 3.18 -9.57 37.74
N ARG A 283 3.58 -8.29 37.63
CA ARG A 283 4.80 -7.64 37.09
C ARG A 283 5.38 -8.03 35.73
#